data_AF-A0A6G7J527-F1
#
_entry.id   AF-A0A6G7J527-F1
#
_cell.length_a   1.000
_cell.length_b   1.000
_cell.length_c   1.000
_cell.angle_alpha   90.00
_cell.angle_beta   90.00
_cell.angle_gamma   90.00
#
_symmetry.space_group_name_H-M   'P 1'
#
loop_
_entity.id
_entity.type
_entity.pdbx_description
1 polymer ?
#
loop_
_entity_poly.entity_id
_entity_poly.type
_entity_poly.pdbx_seq_one_letter_code
_entity_poly.pdbx_strand_id
1 'polypeptide(L)'
;MKTSNKLFYCLSFALLMGTSGEAQFFKKLAKKAEKAAERTVERRVERETTKKTDQALDSILEPGSGGQQSPENTQGNGNTGDTEENGTSTGPVPAGPKTIAVYSKFDYVPGDKPFFYDDFSKDFIGDFPANWNTNGSGEVVNLEGSPDKWYAISNRSITVPNFKTKLPDDFTLEFDVKATNLSRETSSLAKLEIYLSETPNLTTSENNVMANLNFCQYIAVGVRVDNDFNGDPDPISNTMQRDLRDVYKDIVHVSIAVNKNRYRLWLNETKIVDLPQFIVKPELINYLKFHVGGFD
;
A
#
# COMPACT_ATOMS: atom_id res chain seq x y z
N MET A 1 -6.93 -66.27 44.40
CA MET A 1 -8.16 -65.49 44.14
C MET A 1 -7.79 -64.33 43.21
N LYS A 2 -8.42 -64.23 42.03
CA LYS A 2 -8.18 -63.17 41.05
C LYS A 2 -9.29 -62.12 41.20
N THR A 3 -8.93 -60.88 41.53
CA THR A 3 -9.86 -59.73 41.56
C THR A 3 -9.57 -58.79 40.39
N SER A 4 -10.65 -58.18 39.90
CA SER A 4 -10.87 -57.72 38.53
C SER A 4 -10.70 -56.20 38.40
N ASN A 5 -9.79 -55.75 37.52
CA ASN A 5 -9.55 -54.34 37.14
C ASN A 5 -10.53 -53.83 36.07
N LYS A 6 -11.84 -54.00 36.27
CA LYS A 6 -12.85 -53.56 35.28
C LYS A 6 -13.56 -52.24 35.58
N LEU A 7 -13.30 -51.62 36.74
CA LEU A 7 -14.03 -50.40 37.14
C LEU A 7 -13.35 -49.08 36.73
N PHE A 8 -12.08 -49.10 36.31
CA PHE A 8 -11.34 -47.87 35.97
C PHE A 8 -11.50 -47.40 34.51
N TYR A 9 -12.11 -48.20 33.64
CA TYR A 9 -12.30 -47.85 32.22
C TYR A 9 -13.66 -47.20 31.89
N CYS A 10 -14.60 -47.15 32.84
CA CYS A 10 -15.91 -46.54 32.59
C CYS A 10 -15.94 -45.02 32.86
N LEU A 11 -14.98 -44.48 33.62
CA LEU A 11 -14.94 -43.04 33.93
C LEU A 11 -14.17 -42.20 32.89
N SER A 12 -13.35 -42.84 32.06
CA SER A 12 -12.61 -42.19 30.96
C SER A 12 -13.36 -42.15 29.63
N PHE A 13 -14.52 -42.82 29.52
CA PHE A 13 -15.32 -42.85 28.29
C PHE A 13 -16.49 -41.85 28.28
N ALA A 14 -16.79 -41.19 29.41
CA ALA A 14 -17.93 -40.27 29.53
C ALA A 14 -17.60 -38.80 29.21
N LEU A 15 -16.34 -38.45 28.90
CA LEU A 15 -15.91 -37.06 28.69
C LEU A 15 -15.59 -36.70 27.22
N LEU A 16 -16.12 -37.47 26.26
CA LEU A 16 -15.85 -37.26 24.82
C LEU A 16 -17.10 -37.05 23.95
N MET A 17 -18.30 -36.86 24.52
CA MET A 17 -19.54 -36.70 23.74
C MET A 17 -20.13 -35.27 23.74
N GLY A 18 -19.34 -34.23 24.06
CA GLY A 18 -19.85 -32.86 24.24
C GLY A 18 -19.62 -31.84 23.11
N THR A 19 -18.84 -32.11 22.07
CA THR A 19 -18.29 -31.01 21.23
C THR A 19 -18.98 -30.76 19.87
N SER A 20 -20.07 -31.45 19.55
CA SER A 20 -20.77 -31.24 18.27
C SER A 20 -21.75 -30.05 18.27
N GLY A 21 -22.08 -29.48 19.44
CA GLY A 21 -22.97 -28.31 19.57
C GLY A 21 -22.30 -26.95 19.29
N GLU A 22 -21.00 -26.84 19.54
CA GLU A 22 -20.23 -25.60 19.44
C GLU A 22 -19.91 -25.21 17.99
N ALA A 23 -19.60 -26.18 17.12
CA ALA A 23 -19.24 -25.91 15.72
C ALA A 23 -20.40 -25.30 14.90
N GLN A 24 -21.65 -25.68 15.19
CA GLN A 24 -22.83 -25.08 14.55
C GLN A 24 -23.11 -23.67 15.07
N PHE A 25 -22.82 -23.41 16.35
CA PHE A 25 -22.96 -22.09 16.96
C PHE A 25 -21.93 -21.11 16.40
N PHE A 26 -20.65 -21.49 16.34
CA PHE A 26 -19.58 -20.69 15.73
C PHE A 26 -19.82 -20.41 14.25
N LYS A 27 -20.34 -21.39 13.48
CA LYS A 27 -20.70 -21.19 12.08
C LYS A 27 -21.87 -20.20 11.90
N LYS A 28 -22.86 -20.20 12.79
CA LYS A 28 -23.96 -19.22 12.80
C LYS A 28 -23.47 -17.83 13.22
N LEU A 29 -22.53 -17.75 14.15
CA LEU A 29 -21.94 -16.49 14.63
C LEU A 29 -21.07 -15.84 13.55
N ALA A 30 -20.20 -16.62 12.88
CA ALA A 30 -19.40 -16.16 11.75
C ALA A 30 -20.27 -15.62 10.61
N LYS A 31 -21.33 -16.36 10.24
CA LYS A 31 -22.28 -15.93 9.19
C LYS A 31 -23.07 -14.68 9.58
N LYS A 32 -23.29 -14.43 10.88
CA LYS A 32 -23.91 -13.18 11.36
C LYS A 32 -22.93 -12.01 11.33
N ALA A 33 -21.67 -12.24 11.68
CA ALA A 33 -20.62 -11.23 11.62
C ALA A 33 -20.33 -10.79 10.18
N GLU A 34 -20.24 -11.74 9.25
CA GLU A 34 -20.13 -11.51 7.80
C GLU A 34 -21.29 -10.65 7.28
N LYS A 35 -22.54 -11.03 7.58
CA LYS A 35 -23.72 -10.22 7.21
C LYS A 35 -23.73 -8.83 7.85
N ALA A 36 -23.18 -8.66 9.05
CA ALA A 36 -23.10 -7.35 9.70
C ALA A 36 -22.02 -6.47 9.06
N ALA A 37 -20.92 -7.07 8.61
CA ALA A 37 -19.87 -6.43 7.84
C ALA A 37 -20.39 -6.01 6.46
N GLU A 38 -21.02 -6.92 5.70
CA GLU A 38 -21.70 -6.62 4.42
C GLU A 38 -22.68 -5.45 4.58
N ARG A 39 -23.58 -5.50 5.57
CA ARG A 39 -24.52 -4.40 5.84
C ARG A 39 -23.86 -3.08 6.22
N THR A 40 -22.64 -3.11 6.76
CA THR A 40 -21.90 -1.90 7.12
C THR A 40 -21.19 -1.31 5.92
N VAL A 41 -20.69 -2.16 5.02
CA VAL A 41 -20.18 -1.75 3.70
C VAL A 41 -21.32 -1.21 2.84
N GLU A 42 -22.45 -1.91 2.73
CA GLU A 42 -23.65 -1.45 2.02
C GLU A 42 -24.13 -0.08 2.54
N ARG A 43 -24.21 0.09 3.87
CA ARG A 43 -24.61 1.36 4.48
C ARG A 43 -23.59 2.48 4.25
N ARG A 44 -22.30 2.16 4.15
CA ARG A 44 -21.25 3.15 3.84
C ARG A 44 -21.30 3.55 2.37
N VAL A 45 -21.54 2.59 1.47
CA VAL A 45 -21.77 2.84 0.06
C VAL A 45 -23.03 3.68 -0.14
N GLU A 46 -24.15 3.31 0.49
CA GLU A 46 -25.42 4.05 0.42
C GLU A 46 -25.31 5.46 1.01
N ARG A 47 -24.55 5.63 2.11
CA ARG A 47 -24.30 6.95 2.69
C ARG A 47 -23.43 7.83 1.78
N GLU A 48 -22.41 7.26 1.14
CA GLU A 48 -21.54 8.01 0.23
C GLU A 48 -22.22 8.28 -1.12
N THR A 49 -23.10 7.40 -1.61
CA THR A 49 -23.93 7.68 -2.79
C THR A 49 -25.00 8.72 -2.50
N THR A 50 -25.66 8.66 -1.33
CA THR A 50 -26.65 9.67 -0.91
C THR A 50 -25.98 11.04 -0.77
N LYS A 51 -24.84 11.14 -0.06
CA LYS A 51 -24.07 12.39 0.05
C LYS A 51 -23.67 12.95 -1.31
N LYS A 52 -23.19 12.12 -2.24
CA LYS A 52 -22.80 12.58 -3.58
C LYS A 52 -24.00 12.98 -4.43
N THR A 53 -25.15 12.33 -4.23
CA THR A 53 -26.41 12.70 -4.89
C THR A 53 -26.92 14.02 -4.33
N ASP A 54 -26.90 14.21 -3.01
CA ASP A 54 -27.30 15.46 -2.35
C ASP A 54 -26.36 16.61 -2.75
N GLN A 55 -25.04 16.37 -2.82
CA GLN A 55 -24.08 17.36 -3.33
C GLN A 55 -24.30 17.72 -4.81
N ALA A 56 -24.67 16.74 -5.64
CA ALA A 56 -24.99 16.98 -7.05
C ALA A 56 -26.33 17.70 -7.21
N LEU A 57 -27.33 17.39 -6.38
CA LEU A 57 -28.63 18.05 -6.38
C LEU A 57 -28.51 19.47 -5.85
N ASP A 58 -27.78 19.72 -4.77
CA ASP A 58 -27.51 21.08 -4.26
C ASP A 58 -26.76 21.93 -5.31
N SER A 59 -25.84 21.32 -6.06
CA SER A 59 -25.13 21.99 -7.17
C SER A 59 -26.02 22.29 -8.38
N ILE A 60 -27.17 21.63 -8.53
CA ILE A 60 -28.13 21.84 -9.64
C ILE A 60 -29.30 22.74 -9.19
N LEU A 61 -29.61 22.76 -7.89
CA LEU A 61 -30.79 23.42 -7.32
C LEU A 61 -30.52 24.84 -6.79
N GLU A 62 -29.27 25.31 -6.74
CA GLU A 62 -29.01 26.75 -6.52
C GLU A 62 -29.45 27.58 -7.75
N PRO A 63 -30.49 28.44 -7.62
CA PRO A 63 -31.01 29.24 -8.71
C PRO A 63 -30.38 30.64 -8.70
N GLY A 64 -29.57 30.97 -9.71
CA GLY A 64 -28.98 32.31 -9.81
C GLY A 64 -28.24 32.61 -11.10
N SER A 65 -28.98 33.10 -12.11
CA SER A 65 -28.53 33.87 -13.29
C SER A 65 -27.62 33.21 -14.34
N GLY A 66 -28.27 32.55 -15.31
CA GLY A 66 -28.41 33.03 -16.69
C GLY A 66 -27.17 33.19 -17.59
N GLY A 67 -27.13 32.41 -18.69
CA GLY A 67 -26.32 32.73 -19.87
C GLY A 67 -26.02 31.53 -20.78
N GLN A 68 -26.84 31.34 -21.80
CA GLN A 68 -26.71 30.34 -22.87
C GLN A 68 -25.43 30.44 -23.72
N GLN A 69 -25.05 29.28 -24.27
CA GLN A 69 -24.58 28.97 -25.65
C GLN A 69 -23.15 28.44 -25.86
N SER A 70 -23.09 27.17 -26.24
CA SER A 70 -22.29 26.64 -27.38
C SER A 70 -23.27 26.45 -28.58
N PRO A 71 -22.86 26.33 -29.87
CA PRO A 71 -21.61 25.73 -30.36
C PRO A 71 -20.95 26.37 -31.64
N GLU A 72 -19.81 25.78 -32.05
CA GLU A 72 -19.18 25.83 -33.40
C GLU A 72 -18.46 27.14 -33.81
N ASN A 73 -17.38 27.20 -34.61
CA ASN A 73 -16.66 26.25 -35.47
C ASN A 73 -15.25 26.80 -35.86
N THR A 74 -14.37 25.88 -36.28
CA THR A 74 -13.29 25.95 -37.31
C THR A 74 -12.01 26.82 -37.20
N GLN A 75 -10.88 26.10 -37.32
CA GLN A 75 -9.66 26.33 -38.14
C GLN A 75 -9.03 27.72 -38.29
N GLY A 76 -7.70 27.73 -38.09
CA GLY A 76 -6.80 27.88 -39.24
C GLY A 76 -5.89 29.11 -39.28
N ASN A 77 -4.64 28.89 -38.87
CA ASN A 77 -3.39 29.24 -39.57
C ASN A 77 -3.08 30.72 -39.95
N GLY A 78 -1.85 31.16 -39.61
CA GLY A 78 -1.12 32.14 -40.43
C GLY A 78 -0.48 33.34 -39.72
N ASN A 79 0.71 33.12 -39.18
CA ASN A 79 1.97 33.90 -39.27
C ASN A 79 2.01 35.46 -39.34
N THR A 80 3.15 35.98 -38.81
CA THR A 80 3.76 37.33 -38.95
C THR A 80 3.03 38.47 -38.23
N GLY A 81 3.59 39.24 -37.30
CA GLY A 81 4.97 39.62 -37.02
C GLY A 81 5.07 41.15 -37.15
N ASP A 82 5.03 41.89 -36.02
CA ASP A 82 5.72 43.18 -35.85
C ASP A 82 5.61 43.70 -34.41
N THR A 83 6.54 44.59 -34.09
CA THR A 83 7.12 44.92 -32.79
C THR A 83 6.73 46.34 -32.33
N GLU A 84 6.61 46.54 -30.99
CA GLU A 84 6.64 47.81 -30.22
C GLU A 84 5.52 48.86 -30.50
N GLU A 85 4.95 49.65 -29.57
CA GLU A 85 5.36 50.13 -28.24
C GLU A 85 4.13 50.73 -27.48
N ASN A 86 4.17 50.64 -26.14
CA ASN A 86 3.54 51.42 -25.06
C ASN A 86 2.23 52.25 -25.21
N GLY A 87 1.28 51.96 -24.31
CA GLY A 87 0.23 52.87 -23.84
C GLY A 87 -0.42 52.39 -22.53
N THR A 88 -0.09 53.02 -21.41
CA THR A 88 -0.49 52.68 -20.04
C THR A 88 -1.96 52.98 -19.73
N SER A 89 -2.69 52.04 -19.09
CA SER A 89 -3.78 52.37 -18.13
C SER A 89 -4.08 51.20 -17.18
N THR A 90 -4.31 51.57 -15.92
CA THR A 90 -4.30 50.82 -14.66
C THR A 90 -5.56 49.97 -14.37
N GLY A 91 -5.34 48.78 -13.78
CA GLY A 91 -6.32 48.03 -12.97
C GLY A 91 -5.69 46.79 -12.32
N PRO A 92 -5.85 46.54 -11.00
CA PRO A 92 -5.21 45.40 -10.34
C PRO A 92 -5.98 44.11 -10.63
N VAL A 93 -5.41 43.23 -11.45
CA VAL A 93 -5.84 41.83 -11.54
C VAL A 93 -4.98 41.03 -10.56
N PRO A 94 -5.51 40.45 -9.47
CA PRO A 94 -4.78 39.44 -8.72
C PRO A 94 -4.81 38.16 -9.56
N ALA A 95 -3.90 38.07 -10.53
CA ALA A 95 -3.58 36.82 -11.20
C ALA A 95 -2.64 36.02 -10.28
N GLY A 96 -3.16 35.60 -9.13
CA GLY A 96 -2.59 34.46 -8.44
C GLY A 96 -2.69 33.26 -9.38
N PRO A 97 -1.66 32.42 -9.51
CA PRO A 97 -1.73 31.26 -10.36
C PRO A 97 -2.91 30.40 -9.91
N LYS A 98 -3.91 30.25 -10.77
CA LYS A 98 -4.96 29.25 -10.57
C LYS A 98 -4.25 27.90 -10.61
N THR A 99 -4.04 27.33 -9.44
CA THR A 99 -3.50 25.99 -9.31
C THR A 99 -4.54 25.03 -9.88
N ILE A 100 -4.21 24.38 -11.00
CA ILE A 100 -5.04 23.31 -11.54
C ILE A 100 -4.87 22.13 -10.58
N ALA A 101 -5.92 21.83 -9.82
CA ALA A 101 -5.95 20.64 -8.99
C ALA A 101 -6.22 19.43 -9.91
N VAL A 102 -5.21 18.58 -10.07
CA VAL A 102 -5.33 17.30 -10.79
C VAL A 102 -5.75 16.23 -9.80
N TYR A 103 -7.00 15.77 -9.90
CA TYR A 103 -7.52 14.68 -9.09
C TYR A 103 -7.40 13.36 -9.86
N SER A 104 -6.72 12.39 -9.27
CA SER A 104 -6.63 11.02 -9.79
C SER A 104 -7.45 10.08 -8.90
N LYS A 105 -8.00 9.01 -9.49
CA LYS A 105 -8.82 8.01 -8.78
C LYS A 105 -7.93 6.95 -8.11
N PHE A 106 -8.24 6.58 -6.87
CA PHE A 106 -7.71 5.37 -6.24
C PHE A 106 -8.40 4.15 -6.85
N ASP A 107 -7.62 3.32 -7.55
CA ASP A 107 -8.06 2.18 -8.35
C ASP A 107 -7.41 0.85 -7.91
N TYR A 108 -6.89 0.81 -6.68
CA TYR A 108 -6.41 -0.42 -6.06
C TYR A 108 -7.59 -1.32 -5.70
N VAL A 109 -7.44 -2.62 -5.99
CA VAL A 109 -8.43 -3.65 -5.65
C VAL A 109 -7.67 -4.78 -4.97
N PRO A 110 -7.86 -5.01 -3.66
CA PRO A 110 -7.24 -6.13 -2.96
C PRO A 110 -7.62 -7.47 -3.60
N GLY A 111 -6.70 -8.45 -3.56
CA GLY A 111 -6.98 -9.79 -4.05
C GLY A 111 -8.07 -10.51 -3.24
N ASP A 112 -8.77 -11.44 -3.89
CA ASP A 112 -9.94 -12.14 -3.31
C ASP A 112 -9.60 -13.06 -2.12
N LYS A 113 -8.34 -13.48 -1.99
CA LYS A 113 -7.89 -14.44 -0.97
C LYS A 113 -6.58 -13.98 -0.33
N PRO A 114 -6.54 -13.86 1.01
CA PRO A 114 -5.29 -13.61 1.71
C PRO A 114 -4.28 -14.72 1.46
N PHE A 115 -3.14 -14.37 0.86
CA PHE A 115 -2.04 -15.28 0.60
C PHE A 115 -1.10 -15.41 1.81
N PHE A 116 -0.79 -14.28 2.42
CA PHE A 116 -0.02 -14.13 3.64
C PHE A 116 -0.61 -12.96 4.42
N TYR A 117 -0.65 -13.06 5.75
CA TYR A 117 -1.09 -11.99 6.62
C TYR A 117 -0.34 -12.11 7.94
N ASP A 118 0.21 -10.99 8.39
CA ASP A 118 0.86 -10.89 9.68
C ASP A 118 0.62 -9.50 10.26
N ASP A 119 -0.01 -9.45 11.43
CA ASP A 119 -0.24 -8.24 12.22
C ASP A 119 0.56 -8.26 13.53
N PHE A 120 1.45 -9.26 13.68
CA PHE A 120 2.32 -9.44 14.84
C PHE A 120 1.57 -9.63 16.18
N SER A 121 0.24 -9.76 16.16
CA SER A 121 -0.59 -9.82 17.37
C SER A 121 -0.22 -11.01 18.27
N LYS A 122 0.26 -12.09 17.66
CA LYS A 122 0.64 -13.35 18.32
C LYS A 122 2.08 -13.39 18.84
N ASP A 123 2.92 -12.47 18.39
CA ASP A 123 4.33 -12.39 18.79
C ASP A 123 4.47 -11.56 20.08
N PHE A 124 5.46 -11.85 20.92
CA PHE A 124 5.71 -11.08 22.14
C PHE A 124 6.54 -9.83 21.84
N ILE A 125 6.34 -8.77 22.62
CA ILE A 125 7.17 -7.57 22.51
C ILE A 125 8.62 -7.92 22.88
N GLY A 126 9.56 -7.47 22.06
CA GLY A 126 10.98 -7.77 22.17
C GLY A 126 11.42 -9.06 21.45
N ASP A 127 10.47 -9.89 21.00
CA ASP A 127 10.79 -11.08 20.22
C ASP A 127 10.91 -10.74 18.73
N PHE A 128 11.76 -11.50 18.04
CA PHE A 128 11.78 -11.50 16.59
C PHE A 128 10.50 -12.19 16.05
N PRO A 129 9.79 -11.61 15.05
CA PRO A 129 8.53 -12.18 14.55
C PRO A 129 8.68 -13.59 13.99
N ALA A 130 7.80 -14.52 14.41
CA ALA A 130 7.96 -15.95 14.11
C ALA A 130 7.82 -16.30 12.61
N ASN A 131 7.08 -15.50 11.84
CA ASN A 131 6.84 -15.75 10.41
C ASN A 131 7.82 -15.00 9.50
N TRP A 132 8.94 -14.52 10.02
CA TRP A 132 9.90 -13.73 9.25
C TRP A 132 11.30 -14.32 9.31
N ASN A 133 12.17 -13.85 8.41
CA ASN A 133 13.58 -14.16 8.41
C ASN A 133 14.37 -12.89 8.08
N THR A 134 15.61 -12.79 8.53
CA THR A 134 16.45 -11.59 8.33
C THR A 134 17.94 -11.95 8.32
N ASN A 135 18.76 -11.11 7.69
CA ASN A 135 20.22 -11.15 7.85
C ASN A 135 20.75 -10.12 8.85
N GLY A 136 19.85 -9.38 9.50
CA GLY A 136 20.16 -8.46 10.59
C GLY A 136 19.46 -8.87 11.89
N SER A 137 19.01 -7.86 12.64
CA SER A 137 18.15 -8.00 13.81
C SER A 137 16.76 -7.42 13.53
N GLY A 138 15.87 -7.57 14.49
CA GLY A 138 14.58 -6.90 14.55
C GLY A 138 13.75 -7.46 15.69
N GLU A 139 12.70 -6.75 16.05
CA GLU A 139 11.86 -7.12 17.18
C GLU A 139 10.46 -6.57 17.00
N VAL A 140 9.50 -7.20 17.68
CA VAL A 140 8.15 -6.66 17.77
C VAL A 140 8.11 -5.59 18.86
N VAL A 141 7.61 -4.42 18.51
CA VAL A 141 7.50 -3.25 19.39
C VAL A 141 6.08 -2.70 19.40
N ASN A 142 5.79 -1.83 20.37
CA ASN A 142 4.64 -0.94 20.32
C ASN A 142 5.12 0.49 20.00
N LEU A 143 4.32 1.22 19.25
CA LEU A 143 4.48 2.66 19.12
C LEU A 143 3.75 3.35 20.28
N GLU A 144 4.31 4.46 20.75
CA GLU A 144 3.68 5.26 21.81
C GLU A 144 2.25 5.66 21.40
N GLY A 145 1.28 5.38 22.28
CA GLY A 145 -0.13 5.69 22.04
C GLY A 145 -0.87 4.75 21.09
N SER A 146 -0.24 3.68 20.58
CA SER A 146 -0.90 2.64 19.77
C SER A 146 -0.91 1.29 20.50
N PRO A 147 -2.05 0.58 20.53
CA PRO A 147 -2.12 -0.79 21.02
C PRO A 147 -1.56 -1.81 20.00
N ASP A 148 -1.31 -1.37 18.77
CA ASP A 148 -0.88 -2.23 17.67
C ASP A 148 0.59 -2.60 17.83
N LYS A 149 0.92 -3.81 17.34
CA LYS A 149 2.28 -4.34 17.33
C LYS A 149 2.92 -4.09 15.97
N TRP A 150 4.20 -3.73 16.00
CA TRP A 150 4.97 -3.35 14.83
C TRP A 150 6.25 -4.16 14.79
N TYR A 151 6.66 -4.60 13.59
CA TYR A 151 7.97 -5.17 13.39
C TYR A 151 9.00 -4.07 13.14
N ALA A 152 9.83 -3.80 14.15
CA ALA A 152 10.96 -2.90 14.03
C ALA A 152 12.13 -3.63 13.34
N ILE A 153 12.48 -3.17 12.14
CA ILE A 153 13.53 -3.78 11.32
C ILE A 153 14.85 -3.04 11.58
N SER A 154 15.93 -3.78 11.87
CA SER A 154 17.24 -3.17 12.05
C SER A 154 17.75 -2.51 10.76
N ASN A 155 18.52 -1.42 10.91
CA ASN A 155 19.15 -0.75 9.79
C ASN A 155 20.17 -1.65 9.08
N ARG A 156 20.36 -1.46 7.77
CA ARG A 156 21.27 -2.22 6.90
C ARG A 156 20.97 -3.72 6.89
N SER A 157 19.69 -4.08 6.93
CA SER A 157 19.24 -5.46 6.92
C SER A 157 18.20 -5.72 5.84
N ILE A 158 18.19 -6.96 5.37
CA ILE A 158 17.17 -7.52 4.50
C ILE A 158 16.29 -8.43 5.36
N THR A 159 14.98 -8.28 5.25
CA THR A 159 14.01 -9.17 5.89
C THR A 159 12.98 -9.67 4.88
N VAL A 160 12.53 -10.91 5.07
CA VAL A 160 11.59 -11.60 4.19
C VAL A 160 10.51 -12.29 5.02
N PRO A 161 9.23 -12.24 4.59
CA PRO A 161 8.19 -13.06 5.19
C PRO A 161 8.34 -14.53 4.75
N ASN A 162 8.10 -15.44 5.68
CA ASN A 162 8.19 -16.89 5.47
C ASN A 162 6.86 -17.47 5.01
N PHE A 163 6.43 -17.17 3.78
CA PHE A 163 5.30 -17.87 3.17
C PHE A 163 5.75 -19.16 2.45
N LYS A 164 4.85 -20.16 2.39
CA LYS A 164 5.18 -21.53 1.98
C LYS A 164 5.23 -21.75 0.46
N THR A 165 4.64 -20.85 -0.31
CA THR A 165 4.46 -20.96 -1.76
C THR A 165 4.98 -19.71 -2.44
N LYS A 166 5.27 -19.79 -3.74
CA LYS A 166 5.65 -18.60 -4.52
C LYS A 166 4.48 -17.64 -4.65
N LEU A 167 4.78 -16.34 -4.76
CA LEU A 167 3.79 -15.35 -5.18
C LEU A 167 3.25 -15.73 -6.57
N PRO A 168 1.94 -15.58 -6.83
CA PRO A 168 1.38 -15.78 -8.16
C PRO A 168 1.73 -14.61 -9.10
N ASP A 169 1.55 -14.79 -10.41
CA ASP A 169 1.81 -13.73 -11.41
C ASP A 169 0.94 -12.47 -11.21
N ASP A 170 -0.26 -12.65 -10.67
CA ASP A 170 -1.21 -11.59 -10.35
C ASP A 170 -1.43 -11.59 -8.83
N PHE A 171 -1.00 -10.52 -8.16
CA PHE A 171 -1.17 -10.39 -6.71
C PHE A 171 -1.26 -8.94 -6.28
N THR A 172 -1.70 -8.77 -5.04
CA THR A 172 -1.65 -7.49 -4.36
C THR A 172 -0.97 -7.63 -3.02
N LEU A 173 -0.34 -6.53 -2.58
CA LEU A 173 0.37 -6.42 -1.32
C LEU A 173 -0.04 -5.12 -0.65
N GLU A 174 -0.25 -5.17 0.66
CA GLU A 174 -0.53 -4.00 1.50
C GLU A 174 0.27 -4.13 2.79
N PHE A 175 0.81 -3.00 3.25
CA PHE A 175 1.44 -2.91 4.57
C PHE A 175 1.50 -1.45 5.00
N ASP A 176 1.57 -1.24 6.31
CA ASP A 176 1.81 0.07 6.90
C ASP A 176 3.29 0.23 7.23
N VAL A 177 3.84 1.42 6.98
CA VAL A 177 5.20 1.78 7.36
C VAL A 177 5.22 3.07 8.17
N LYS A 178 6.00 3.06 9.25
CA LYS A 178 6.31 4.26 10.05
C LYS A 178 7.82 4.41 10.15
N ALA A 179 8.34 5.52 9.64
CA ALA A 179 9.68 5.97 9.99
C ALA A 179 9.58 6.87 11.22
N THR A 180 10.39 6.57 12.24
CA THR A 180 10.45 7.35 13.48
C THR A 180 11.64 8.31 13.46
N ASN A 181 11.59 9.35 14.30
CA ASN A 181 12.69 10.30 14.49
C ASN A 181 13.18 11.01 13.21
N LEU A 182 12.28 11.20 12.23
CA LEU A 182 12.60 11.99 11.04
C LEU A 182 12.87 13.45 11.42
N SER A 183 13.99 13.98 10.93
CA SER A 183 14.42 15.36 11.17
C SER A 183 14.93 15.96 9.86
N ARG A 184 15.18 17.27 9.80
CA ARG A 184 15.78 17.89 8.60
C ARG A 184 17.16 17.34 8.23
N GLU A 185 17.80 16.58 9.10
CA GLU A 185 19.10 15.96 8.88
C GLU A 185 18.98 14.51 8.38
N THR A 186 17.77 13.95 8.30
CA THR A 186 17.57 12.58 7.81
C THR A 186 18.17 12.40 6.43
N SER A 187 19.14 11.47 6.35
CA SER A 187 19.98 11.19 5.20
C SER A 187 19.18 10.85 3.93
N SER A 188 19.73 11.22 2.76
CA SER A 188 19.25 10.70 1.47
C SER A 188 19.46 9.19 1.29
N LEU A 189 20.22 8.56 2.18
CA LEU A 189 20.38 7.12 2.23
C LEU A 189 19.31 6.44 3.10
N ALA A 190 18.54 7.18 3.91
CA ALA A 190 17.46 6.65 4.74
C ALA A 190 16.32 6.16 3.85
N LYS A 191 16.20 4.84 3.71
CA LYS A 191 15.31 4.23 2.72
C LYS A 191 14.72 2.91 3.21
N LEU A 192 13.52 2.64 2.71
CA LEU A 192 12.92 1.31 2.66
C LEU A 192 12.84 0.92 1.19
N GLU A 193 13.55 -0.13 0.83
CA GLU A 193 13.48 -0.72 -0.50
C GLU A 193 12.62 -1.98 -0.44
N ILE A 194 11.62 -2.02 -1.31
CA ILE A 194 10.65 -3.10 -1.45
C ILE A 194 11.03 -3.88 -2.69
N TYR A 195 11.53 -5.08 -2.50
CA TYR A 195 11.94 -5.96 -3.58
C TYR A 195 10.88 -7.03 -3.83
N LEU A 196 10.63 -7.29 -5.10
CA LEU A 196 10.03 -8.54 -5.54
C LEU A 196 11.13 -9.31 -6.28
N SER A 197 11.43 -10.55 -5.90
CA SER A 197 12.66 -11.26 -6.31
C SER A 197 12.43 -12.75 -6.60
N GLU A 198 13.45 -13.37 -7.19
CA GLU A 198 13.45 -14.79 -7.60
C GLU A 198 13.45 -15.80 -6.46
N THR A 199 14.22 -15.54 -5.41
CA THR A 199 14.45 -16.46 -4.30
C THR A 199 14.17 -15.80 -2.95
N PRO A 200 13.93 -16.58 -1.88
CA PRO A 200 13.77 -16.04 -0.52
C PRO A 200 15.13 -15.71 0.14
N ASN A 201 16.23 -15.79 -0.61
CA ASN A 201 17.57 -15.57 -0.06
C ASN A 201 17.72 -14.14 0.43
N LEU A 202 18.53 -13.93 1.47
CA LEU A 202 18.76 -12.61 2.06
C LEU A 202 19.83 -11.84 1.26
N THR A 203 19.54 -11.59 -0.01
CA THR A 203 20.37 -10.89 -1.00
C THR A 203 19.50 -10.10 -1.97
N THR A 204 20.10 -9.12 -2.66
CA THR A 204 19.49 -8.33 -3.72
C THR A 204 20.18 -8.55 -5.08
N SER A 205 21.18 -9.44 -5.16
CA SER A 205 21.99 -9.67 -6.36
C SER A 205 21.40 -10.76 -7.28
N GLU A 206 20.09 -10.74 -7.47
CA GLU A 206 19.34 -11.72 -8.27
C GLU A 206 18.28 -11.01 -9.10
N ASN A 207 17.55 -11.74 -9.95
CA ASN A 207 16.47 -11.15 -10.72
C ASN A 207 15.43 -10.53 -9.79
N ASN A 208 15.17 -9.23 -9.94
CA ASN A 208 14.27 -8.50 -9.08
C ASN A 208 13.67 -7.27 -9.75
N VAL A 209 12.61 -6.76 -9.12
CA VAL A 209 12.20 -5.37 -9.25
C VAL A 209 12.18 -4.73 -7.88
N MET A 210 12.46 -3.43 -7.82
CA MET A 210 12.63 -2.69 -6.57
C MET A 210 11.88 -1.36 -6.63
N ALA A 211 11.20 -1.02 -5.54
CA ALA A 211 10.70 0.33 -5.27
C ALA A 211 11.33 0.88 -3.97
N ASN A 212 11.89 2.09 -4.04
CA ASN A 212 12.59 2.77 -2.97
C ASN A 212 11.72 3.91 -2.43
N LEU A 213 11.30 3.77 -1.17
CA LEU A 213 10.72 4.85 -0.40
C LEU A 213 11.85 5.57 0.32
N ASN A 214 12.12 6.82 -0.07
CA ASN A 214 13.23 7.61 0.47
C ASN A 214 12.74 8.58 1.54
N PHE A 215 13.25 8.44 2.75
CA PHE A 215 12.79 9.20 3.92
C PHE A 215 13.55 10.53 4.14
N CYS A 216 14.40 10.93 3.20
CA CYS A 216 15.12 12.20 3.23
C CYS A 216 14.20 13.39 3.51
N GLN A 217 14.63 14.29 4.40
CA GLN A 217 13.83 15.45 4.81
C GLN A 217 14.42 16.81 4.40
N TYR A 218 15.66 16.86 3.89
CA TYR A 218 16.27 18.10 3.41
C TYR A 218 16.01 18.38 1.93
N ILE A 219 15.77 17.36 1.10
CA ILE A 219 15.37 17.50 -0.32
C ILE A 219 14.16 16.61 -0.65
N ALA A 220 13.39 17.00 -1.65
CA ALA A 220 12.30 16.19 -2.18
C ALA A 220 12.86 15.20 -3.23
N VAL A 221 12.89 13.91 -2.91
CA VAL A 221 13.43 12.85 -3.77
C VAL A 221 12.32 12.20 -4.60
N GLY A 222 11.30 11.64 -3.95
CA GLY A 222 10.24 10.86 -4.57
C GLY A 222 10.45 9.35 -4.39
N VAL A 223 9.81 8.55 -5.26
CA VAL A 223 9.94 7.08 -5.25
C VAL A 223 10.81 6.66 -6.43
N ARG A 224 11.94 6.00 -6.15
CA ARG A 224 12.79 5.42 -7.19
C ARG A 224 12.41 3.97 -7.45
N VAL A 225 12.45 3.54 -8.71
CA VAL A 225 12.16 2.18 -9.12
C VAL A 225 13.23 1.67 -10.07
N ASP A 226 13.63 0.42 -9.89
CA ASP A 226 14.56 -0.29 -10.77
C ASP A 226 14.05 -1.69 -11.07
N ASN A 227 14.29 -2.18 -12.28
CA ASN A 227 14.30 -3.61 -12.53
C ASN A 227 15.74 -4.09 -12.78
N ASP A 228 16.01 -5.33 -12.41
CA ASP A 228 17.26 -6.01 -12.67
C ASP A 228 16.93 -7.44 -13.07
N PHE A 229 17.03 -7.72 -14.36
CA PHE A 229 16.86 -9.06 -14.91
C PHE A 229 18.13 -9.45 -15.66
N ASN A 230 18.74 -10.56 -15.28
CA ASN A 230 19.97 -11.03 -15.90
C ASN A 230 19.78 -11.20 -17.41
N GLY A 231 20.68 -10.56 -18.17
CA GLY A 231 20.68 -10.53 -19.62
C GLY A 231 19.65 -9.58 -20.26
N ASP A 232 18.95 -8.75 -19.49
CA ASP A 232 18.13 -7.66 -20.03
C ASP A 232 19.03 -6.54 -20.57
N PRO A 233 18.98 -6.22 -21.88
CA PRO A 233 19.80 -5.15 -22.44
C PRO A 233 19.33 -3.76 -22.01
N ASP A 234 18.07 -3.60 -21.60
CA ASP A 234 17.43 -2.30 -21.41
C ASP A 234 16.65 -2.22 -20.08
N PRO A 235 17.33 -2.32 -18.92
CA PRO A 235 16.67 -2.23 -17.63
C PRO A 235 16.02 -0.85 -17.41
N ILE A 236 14.84 -0.87 -16.80
CA ILE A 236 14.06 0.30 -16.43
C ILE A 236 14.55 0.80 -15.06
N SER A 237 15.13 2.00 -15.04
CA SER A 237 15.45 2.75 -13.82
C SER A 237 14.88 4.16 -13.92
N ASN A 238 14.06 4.58 -12.93
CA ASN A 238 13.48 5.92 -12.91
C ASN A 238 13.10 6.38 -11.50
N THR A 239 12.95 7.69 -11.31
CA THR A 239 12.45 8.29 -10.07
C THR A 239 11.17 9.08 -10.35
N MET A 240 10.06 8.67 -9.74
CA MET A 240 8.81 9.42 -9.73
C MET A 240 8.95 10.57 -8.75
N GLN A 241 9.41 11.71 -9.25
CA GLN A 241 9.71 12.87 -8.41
C GLN A 241 8.44 13.42 -7.76
N ARG A 242 8.45 13.46 -6.43
CA ARG A 242 7.36 14.00 -5.62
C ARG A 242 7.87 14.41 -4.25
N ASP A 243 7.33 15.49 -3.70
CA ASP A 243 7.57 15.82 -2.30
C ASP A 243 6.69 14.92 -1.40
N LEU A 244 7.34 13.97 -0.74
CA LEU A 244 6.71 12.99 0.15
C LEU A 244 7.12 13.23 1.62
N ARG A 245 7.84 14.31 1.91
CA ARG A 245 8.39 14.57 3.25
C ARG A 245 7.30 14.67 4.30
N ASP A 246 6.20 15.37 3.99
CA ASP A 246 5.05 15.47 4.88
C ASP A 246 4.26 14.15 4.98
N VAL A 247 4.22 13.36 3.91
CA VAL A 247 3.59 12.03 3.90
C VAL A 247 4.29 11.09 4.90
N TYR A 248 5.62 11.09 4.92
CA TYR A 248 6.42 10.23 5.78
C TYR A 248 6.43 10.63 7.27
N LYS A 249 5.88 11.80 7.63
CA LYS A 249 5.75 12.19 9.05
C LYS A 249 4.74 11.33 9.80
N ASP A 250 3.78 10.76 9.10
CA ASP A 250 2.77 9.87 9.67
C ASP A 250 2.99 8.40 9.26
N ILE A 251 2.11 7.51 9.71
CA ILE A 251 2.00 6.16 9.17
C ILE A 251 1.60 6.26 7.70
N VAL A 252 2.34 5.55 6.84
CA VAL A 252 2.06 5.49 5.41
C VAL A 252 1.52 4.11 5.08
N HIS A 253 0.31 4.08 4.53
CA HIS A 253 -0.26 2.88 3.96
C HIS A 253 0.28 2.69 2.54
N VAL A 254 0.99 1.58 2.32
CA VAL A 254 1.57 1.23 1.02
C VAL A 254 0.72 0.14 0.39
N SER A 255 0.22 0.40 -0.82
CA SER A 255 -0.50 -0.60 -1.61
C SER A 255 0.28 -0.86 -2.90
N ILE A 256 0.47 -2.13 -3.26
CA ILE A 256 1.13 -2.55 -4.49
C ILE A 256 0.24 -3.57 -5.21
N ALA A 257 0.05 -3.37 -6.52
CA ALA A 257 -0.66 -4.31 -7.37
C ALA A 257 0.25 -4.73 -8.53
N VAL A 258 0.42 -6.03 -8.68
CA VAL A 258 1.17 -6.65 -9.78
C VAL A 258 0.19 -7.41 -10.65
N ASN A 259 0.21 -7.11 -11.95
CA ASN A 259 -0.51 -7.88 -12.96
C ASN A 259 0.46 -8.31 -14.05
N LYS A 260 1.05 -9.49 -13.89
CA LYS A 260 2.15 -9.99 -14.71
C LYS A 260 3.26 -8.94 -14.82
N ASN A 261 3.39 -8.28 -15.96
CA ASN A 261 4.42 -7.30 -16.24
C ASN A 261 4.17 -5.93 -15.58
N ARG A 262 2.91 -5.61 -15.26
CA ARG A 262 2.53 -4.28 -14.78
C ARG A 262 2.70 -4.18 -13.27
N TYR A 263 3.46 -3.18 -12.84
CA TYR A 263 3.67 -2.84 -11.44
C TYR A 263 3.04 -1.49 -11.13
N ARG A 264 2.25 -1.42 -10.05
CA ARG A 264 1.65 -0.19 -9.55
C ARG A 264 1.86 -0.05 -8.06
N LEU A 265 2.14 1.17 -7.61
CA LEU A 265 2.35 1.50 -6.20
C LEU A 265 1.60 2.77 -5.83
N TRP A 266 0.91 2.71 -4.70
CA TRP A 266 0.21 3.84 -4.08
C TRP A 266 0.75 4.08 -2.67
N LEU A 267 0.79 5.35 -2.28
CA LEU A 267 1.03 5.79 -0.90
C LEU A 267 -0.19 6.57 -0.44
N ASN A 268 -0.84 6.18 0.66
CA ASN A 268 -2.06 6.79 1.19
C ASN A 268 -3.10 7.05 0.08
N GLU A 269 -3.44 5.99 -0.65
CA GLU A 269 -4.39 6.00 -1.79
C GLU A 269 -3.93 6.79 -3.04
N THR A 270 -2.79 7.46 -2.96
CA THR A 270 -2.27 8.25 -4.08
C THR A 270 -1.34 7.42 -4.94
N LYS A 271 -1.69 7.25 -6.22
CA LYS A 271 -0.85 6.51 -7.17
C LYS A 271 0.46 7.26 -7.42
N ILE A 272 1.58 6.58 -7.19
CA ILE A 272 2.92 7.12 -7.39
C ILE A 272 3.58 6.48 -8.61
N VAL A 273 3.45 5.16 -8.76
CA VAL A 273 4.07 4.38 -9.83
C VAL A 273 3.00 3.63 -10.61
N ASP A 274 3.11 3.65 -11.94
CA ASP A 274 2.31 2.82 -12.85
C ASP A 274 3.15 2.47 -14.08
N LEU A 275 3.73 1.28 -14.09
CA LEU A 275 4.67 0.85 -15.12
C LEU A 275 4.17 -0.45 -15.78
N PRO A 276 3.66 -0.39 -17.03
CA PRO A 276 3.06 -1.55 -17.71
C PRO A 276 4.00 -2.72 -18.03
N GLN A 277 5.31 -2.46 -18.17
CA GLN A 277 6.32 -3.44 -18.60
C GLN A 277 7.51 -3.49 -17.64
N PHE A 278 7.27 -3.24 -16.35
CA PHE A 278 8.35 -3.17 -15.36
C PHE A 278 8.94 -4.54 -15.02
N ILE A 279 8.07 -5.54 -14.86
CA ILE A 279 8.45 -6.91 -14.59
C ILE A 279 8.59 -7.63 -15.93
N VAL A 280 9.80 -7.69 -16.47
CA VAL A 280 10.06 -8.25 -17.82
C VAL A 280 9.89 -9.77 -17.83
N LYS A 281 10.24 -10.44 -16.73
CA LYS A 281 10.13 -11.90 -16.53
C LYS A 281 9.28 -12.22 -15.28
N PRO A 282 7.93 -12.16 -15.36
CA PRO A 282 7.05 -12.35 -14.20
C PRO A 282 7.24 -13.67 -13.46
N GLU A 283 7.58 -14.74 -14.17
CA GLU A 283 7.83 -16.07 -13.61
C GLU A 283 9.03 -16.13 -12.65
N LEU A 284 9.92 -15.13 -12.73
CA LEU A 284 11.05 -14.97 -11.82
C LEU A 284 10.72 -14.11 -10.61
N ILE A 285 9.52 -13.55 -10.49
CA ILE A 285 9.15 -12.70 -9.34
C ILE A 285 8.29 -13.50 -8.38
N ASN A 286 8.93 -14.09 -7.36
CA ASN A 286 8.35 -15.12 -6.52
C ASN A 286 8.28 -14.76 -5.03
N TYR A 287 9.12 -13.83 -4.57
CA TYR A 287 9.29 -13.51 -3.15
C TYR A 287 9.29 -12.01 -2.88
N LEU A 288 8.74 -11.61 -1.74
CA LEU A 288 8.80 -10.24 -1.22
C LEU A 288 10.02 -10.10 -0.30
N LYS A 289 10.74 -8.99 -0.40
CA LYS A 289 11.77 -8.60 0.57
C LYS A 289 11.69 -7.12 0.89
N PHE A 290 12.11 -6.80 2.10
CA PHE A 290 12.34 -5.43 2.52
C PHE A 290 13.80 -5.26 2.85
N HIS A 291 14.42 -4.20 2.36
CA HIS A 291 15.76 -3.79 2.73
C HIS A 291 15.71 -2.39 3.35
N VAL A 292 16.18 -2.27 4.57
CA VAL A 292 16.25 -1.01 5.30
C VAL A 292 17.69 -0.53 5.28
N GLY A 293 17.90 0.75 4.97
CA GLY A 293 19.24 1.34 4.97
C GLY A 293 19.24 2.82 5.33
N GLY A 294 20.39 3.31 5.80
CA GLY A 294 20.69 4.72 5.99
C GLY A 294 19.91 5.46 7.08
N PHE A 295 19.25 4.72 7.98
CA PHE A 295 18.84 5.27 9.27
C PHE A 295 20.04 5.27 10.23
N ASP A 296 20.11 6.24 11.14
CA ASP A 296 21.16 6.32 12.17
C ASP A 296 20.67 5.73 13.50
#